data_AF-A0A2G4GVP9-F1
#
_entry.id   AF-A0A2G4GVP9-F1
#
_cell.length_a   1.000
_cell.length_b   1.000
_cell.length_c   1.000
_cell.angle_alpha   90.00
_cell.angle_beta   90.00
_cell.angle_gamma   90.00
#
_symmetry.space_group_name_H-M   'P 1'
#
loop_
_entity.id
_entity.type
_entity.pdbx_description
1 polymer ?
#
loop_
_entity_poly.entity_id
_entity_poly.type
_entity_poly.pdbx_seq_one_letter_code
_entity_poly.pdbx_strand_id
1 'polypeptide(L)'
;MPQSPLLNTPEAVSTAANATPERTLPVDPVLLQLGKVVAGERSIFVTYEGNTYIFANTGTRDQFNREPARFAAQQGGACGRMGPLGGLGDARRYALQEGMLYFFASDECMKLFRAQPRRYMEPADQIPAGTPEQQAAGLAALDRWIAWAGGKDAVKAAKVFTQVSTRRVLQGADSWDITETLEFAGPHTMRRVDVWQKVGGTPKDNYQYETLVTPDTAVITSSNGRTTALVDSRRTAFERLMNRQPYAIMRAHYRPEAGLLALKTGEGTLGDARCDYIVTWFEGNATYLAIDKETGRLVQIGHPGRVDDASVASLTMDAVAYAGPEALRLPTQWVVSRNAEKDGIKGPVASIKVGPPAAP
;
A
#
# COMPACT_ATOMS: atom_id res chain seq x y z
N MET A 1 -6.67 0.06 12.05
CA MET A 1 -5.84 -0.26 10.88
C MET A 1 -4.40 0.13 11.23
N PRO A 2 -3.37 -0.66 10.84
CA PRO A 2 -2.01 -0.13 10.82
C PRO A 2 -2.07 1.22 10.13
N GLN A 3 -1.28 2.18 10.59
CA GLN A 3 -1.23 3.45 9.90
C GLN A 3 -1.04 3.19 8.43
N SER A 4 -2.02 3.60 7.63
CA SER A 4 -1.74 3.73 6.22
C SER A 4 -0.56 4.69 6.10
N PRO A 5 0.56 4.23 5.57
CA PRO A 5 1.85 4.92 5.68
C PRO A 5 1.97 6.13 4.72
N LEU A 6 0.86 6.65 4.20
CA LEU A 6 0.83 7.20 2.85
C LEU A 6 0.53 8.68 2.76
N LEU A 7 0.37 9.33 3.90
CA LEU A 7 0.50 10.77 3.98
C LEU A 7 1.33 11.07 5.21
N ASN A 8 2.64 11.11 5.04
CA ASN A 8 3.49 11.74 6.01
C ASN A 8 3.04 13.20 6.13
N THR A 9 2.49 13.54 7.30
CA THR A 9 2.51 14.83 8.00
C THR A 9 2.16 16.10 7.19
N PRO A 10 1.16 16.90 7.60
CA PRO A 10 1.05 18.32 7.23
C PRO A 10 2.37 19.11 7.33
N GLU A 11 3.30 18.78 8.23
CA GLU A 11 4.62 19.45 8.30
C GLU A 11 5.55 19.09 7.14
N ALA A 12 5.55 17.85 6.63
CA ALA A 12 6.22 17.53 5.36
C ALA A 12 5.58 18.26 4.17
N VAL A 13 4.34 18.73 4.33
CA VAL A 13 3.60 19.55 3.35
C VAL A 13 3.82 21.07 3.56
N SER A 14 4.23 21.52 4.75
CA SER A 14 4.02 22.92 5.15
C SER A 14 5.13 23.91 4.79
N THR A 15 6.39 23.51 4.51
CA THR A 15 7.44 24.52 4.21
C THR A 15 8.46 24.13 3.14
N ALA A 16 8.74 22.84 2.94
CA ALA A 16 9.53 22.37 1.78
C ALA A 16 8.66 21.94 0.57
N ALA A 17 7.35 21.76 0.78
CA ALA A 17 6.42 21.20 -0.20
C ALA A 17 5.77 22.24 -1.16
N ASN A 18 6.18 23.51 -1.07
CA ASN A 18 5.76 24.53 -2.02
C ASN A 18 6.62 24.58 -3.30
N ALA A 19 7.78 23.93 -3.32
CA ALA A 19 8.53 23.74 -4.56
C ALA A 19 8.15 22.40 -5.19
N THR A 20 7.64 22.44 -6.42
CA THR A 20 7.51 21.23 -7.24
C THR A 20 8.87 20.53 -7.29
N PRO A 21 8.99 19.25 -6.88
CA PRO A 21 10.27 18.57 -6.86
C PRO A 21 10.87 18.53 -8.26
N GLU A 22 12.19 18.72 -8.36
CA GLU A 22 12.90 18.48 -9.62
C GLU A 22 12.72 17.01 -10.01
N ARG A 23 12.34 16.76 -11.26
CA ARG A 23 12.06 15.41 -11.80
C ARG A 23 13.11 14.96 -12.81
N THR A 24 14.10 15.83 -13.09
CA THR A 24 15.24 15.53 -13.93
C THR A 24 16.42 15.09 -13.08
N LEU A 25 16.84 13.83 -13.19
CA LEU A 25 18.07 13.36 -12.55
C LEU A 25 19.28 14.01 -13.25
N PRO A 26 20.12 14.82 -12.58
CA PRO A 26 21.16 15.59 -13.25
C PRO A 26 22.38 14.77 -13.72
N VAL A 27 22.42 13.47 -13.41
CA VAL A 27 23.54 12.57 -13.68
C VAL A 27 23.09 11.35 -14.45
N ASP A 28 24.00 10.74 -15.20
CA ASP A 28 23.74 9.53 -15.96
C ASP A 28 23.42 8.35 -15.00
N PRO A 29 22.19 7.79 -15.01
CA PRO A 29 21.79 6.76 -14.07
C PRO A 29 22.54 5.44 -14.27
N VAL A 30 22.99 5.16 -15.50
CA VAL A 30 23.74 3.93 -15.82
C VAL A 30 25.15 4.02 -15.27
N LEU A 31 25.83 5.14 -15.51
CA LEU A 31 27.17 5.36 -14.96
C LEU A 31 27.13 5.49 -13.43
N LEU A 32 26.05 6.06 -12.88
CA LEU A 32 25.84 6.16 -11.44
C LEU A 32 25.85 4.77 -10.78
N GLN A 33 25.18 3.77 -11.37
CA GLN A 33 25.22 2.39 -10.86
C GLN A 33 26.60 1.74 -10.90
N LEU A 34 27.48 2.20 -11.79
CA LEU A 34 28.88 1.79 -11.86
C LEU A 34 29.78 2.59 -10.90
N GLY A 35 29.19 3.40 -10.01
CA GLY A 35 29.90 4.24 -9.04
C GLY A 35 30.47 5.53 -9.64
N LYS A 36 30.06 5.91 -10.86
CA LYS A 36 30.56 7.11 -11.56
C LYS A 36 29.50 8.21 -11.60
N VAL A 37 29.78 9.33 -10.94
CA VAL A 37 28.91 10.51 -10.98
C VAL A 37 29.30 11.37 -12.19
N VAL A 38 28.62 11.17 -13.31
CA VAL A 38 28.86 11.91 -14.56
C VAL A 38 27.60 12.70 -14.91
N ALA A 39 27.75 14.00 -15.17
CA ALA A 39 26.65 14.85 -15.60
C ALA A 39 26.07 14.35 -16.93
N GLY A 40 24.74 14.35 -17.04
CA GLY A 40 24.07 14.04 -18.31
C GLY A 40 24.05 15.24 -19.25
N GLU A 41 23.93 14.97 -20.55
CA GLU A 41 23.66 15.99 -21.56
C GLU A 41 22.15 16.15 -21.73
N ARG A 42 21.63 17.38 -21.63
CA ARG A 42 20.17 17.64 -21.69
C ARG A 42 19.52 17.22 -23.02
N SER A 43 20.31 17.11 -24.09
CA SER A 43 19.86 16.65 -25.41
C SER A 43 19.67 15.13 -25.49
N ILE A 44 20.27 14.38 -24.56
CA ILE A 44 20.25 12.90 -24.51
C ILE A 44 19.44 12.49 -23.28
N PHE A 45 18.14 12.29 -23.45
CA PHE A 45 17.24 11.99 -22.34
C PHE A 45 16.21 10.89 -22.64
N VAL A 46 15.65 10.34 -21.57
CA VAL A 46 14.51 9.41 -21.58
C VAL A 46 13.57 9.82 -20.46
N THR A 47 12.25 9.80 -20.73
CA THR A 47 11.24 9.92 -19.69
C THR A 47 10.72 8.53 -19.32
N TYR A 48 10.73 8.19 -18.04
CA TYR A 48 10.25 6.91 -17.54
C TYR A 48 9.66 7.07 -16.14
N GLU A 49 8.48 6.49 -15.89
CA GLU A 49 7.73 6.62 -14.64
C GLU A 49 7.67 8.07 -14.10
N GLY A 50 7.38 9.04 -14.96
CA GLY A 50 7.21 10.44 -14.56
C GLY A 50 8.50 11.15 -14.11
N ASN A 51 9.66 10.60 -14.47
CA ASN A 51 10.97 11.20 -14.25
C ASN A 51 11.71 11.34 -15.58
N THR A 52 12.56 12.36 -15.68
CA THR A 52 13.46 12.54 -16.81
C THR A 52 14.87 12.13 -16.41
N TYR A 53 15.46 11.23 -17.17
CA TYR A 53 16.83 10.77 -17.00
C TYR A 53 17.66 11.33 -18.15
N ILE A 54 18.74 12.05 -17.85
CA ILE A 54 19.69 12.55 -18.84
C ILE A 54 20.96 11.71 -18.81
N PHE A 55 21.59 11.53 -19.96
CA PHE A 55 22.69 10.59 -20.15
C PHE A 55 23.94 11.29 -20.66
N ALA A 56 25.11 10.78 -20.28
CA ALA A 56 26.38 11.34 -20.70
C ALA A 56 26.69 11.02 -22.18
N ASN A 57 26.07 9.98 -22.75
CA ASN A 57 26.17 9.61 -24.16
C ASN A 57 24.98 8.72 -24.57
N THR A 58 24.86 8.45 -25.87
CA THR A 58 23.79 7.61 -26.43
C THR A 58 23.89 6.13 -26.03
N GLY A 59 25.10 5.63 -25.76
CA GLY A 59 25.31 4.22 -25.37
C GLY A 59 24.68 3.89 -24.01
N THR A 60 24.83 4.77 -23.02
CA THR A 60 24.20 4.60 -21.70
C THR A 60 22.68 4.82 -21.75
N ARG A 61 22.21 5.78 -22.56
CA ARG A 61 20.77 5.93 -22.86
C ARG A 61 20.18 4.63 -23.43
N ASP A 62 20.86 4.02 -24.39
CA ASP A 62 20.40 2.79 -25.04
C ASP A 62 20.41 1.61 -24.05
N GLN A 63 21.38 1.57 -23.13
CA GLN A 63 21.37 0.60 -22.04
C GLN A 63 20.17 0.80 -21.10
N PHE A 64 19.85 2.04 -20.73
CA PHE A 64 18.66 2.35 -19.94
C PHE A 64 17.37 1.90 -20.63
N ASN A 65 17.21 2.19 -21.93
CA ASN A 65 16.01 1.81 -22.67
C ASN A 65 15.77 0.30 -22.73
N ARG A 66 16.83 -0.53 -22.65
CA ARG A 66 16.68 -1.99 -22.63
C ARG A 66 16.15 -2.51 -21.29
N GLU A 67 16.56 -1.89 -20.18
CA GLU A 67 16.24 -2.33 -18.82
C GLU A 67 15.93 -1.14 -17.90
N PRO A 68 14.88 -0.33 -18.18
CA PRO A 68 14.68 0.93 -17.48
C PRO A 68 14.44 0.73 -15.98
N ALA A 69 13.69 -0.32 -15.60
CA ALA A 69 13.42 -0.67 -14.20
C ALA A 69 14.69 -0.93 -13.36
N ARG A 70 15.80 -1.33 -14.01
CA ARG A 70 17.09 -1.53 -13.35
C ARG A 70 17.70 -0.20 -12.94
N PHE A 71 17.65 0.81 -13.80
CA PHE A 71 18.38 2.08 -13.65
C PHE A 71 17.53 3.24 -13.10
N ALA A 72 16.22 3.15 -13.28
CA ALA A 72 15.27 4.17 -12.85
C ALA A 72 15.20 4.26 -11.32
N ALA A 73 14.75 5.43 -10.86
CA ALA A 73 14.40 5.64 -9.46
C ALA A 73 13.24 4.71 -9.08
N GLN A 74 13.39 4.01 -7.97
CA GLN A 74 12.37 3.11 -7.44
C GLN A 74 11.08 3.88 -7.14
N GLN A 75 9.96 3.16 -7.20
CA GLN A 75 8.64 3.67 -6.78
C GLN A 75 8.23 4.96 -7.53
N GLY A 76 8.59 5.06 -8.82
CA GLY A 76 8.28 6.23 -9.63
C GLY A 76 8.94 7.51 -9.14
N GLY A 77 10.06 7.41 -8.41
CA GLY A 77 10.70 8.56 -7.78
C GLY A 77 9.90 9.15 -6.61
N ALA A 78 9.07 8.34 -5.93
CA ALA A 78 8.59 8.67 -4.60
C ALA A 78 9.76 8.77 -3.59
N CYS A 79 9.56 9.42 -2.46
CA CYS A 79 10.60 9.51 -1.44
C CYS A 79 10.91 8.12 -0.87
N GLY A 80 12.16 7.65 -1.01
CA GLY A 80 12.57 6.31 -0.59
C GLY A 80 12.34 6.01 0.90
N ARG A 81 12.37 7.04 1.76
CA ARG A 81 11.99 6.90 3.18
C ARG A 81 10.48 6.69 3.36
N MET A 82 9.68 7.47 2.64
CA MET A 82 8.22 7.52 2.82
C MET A 82 7.49 6.38 2.11
N GLY A 83 8.05 5.86 1.02
CA GLY A 83 7.46 4.81 0.22
C GLY A 83 6.61 5.28 -0.95
N PRO A 84 6.04 4.34 -1.72
CA PRO A 84 5.50 4.58 -3.05
C PRO A 84 4.23 5.44 -3.08
N LEU A 85 3.46 5.50 -1.99
CA LEU A 85 2.25 6.33 -1.96
C LEU A 85 2.44 7.59 -1.10
N GLY A 86 3.66 7.83 -0.60
CA GLY A 86 4.03 9.09 0.04
C GLY A 86 4.32 10.21 -0.96
N GLY A 87 4.88 11.31 -0.45
CA GLY A 87 5.30 12.45 -1.26
C GLY A 87 6.42 12.10 -2.25
N LEU A 88 6.46 12.83 -3.37
CA LEU A 88 7.51 12.71 -4.39
C LEU A 88 8.87 13.12 -3.85
N GLY A 89 9.93 12.43 -4.30
CA GLY A 89 11.30 12.84 -4.07
C GLY A 89 11.79 13.87 -5.09
N ASP A 90 12.80 14.64 -4.72
CA ASP A 90 13.54 15.54 -5.61
C ASP A 90 14.71 14.78 -6.24
N ALA A 91 14.80 14.76 -7.56
CA ALA A 91 15.81 14.01 -8.31
C ALA A 91 17.25 14.50 -8.08
N ARG A 92 17.44 15.67 -7.46
CA ARG A 92 18.76 16.17 -7.01
C ARG A 92 19.17 15.59 -5.66
N ARG A 93 18.22 15.03 -4.90
CA ARG A 93 18.44 14.34 -3.62
C ARG A 93 18.27 12.86 -3.85
N TYR A 94 19.37 12.16 -4.14
CA TYR A 94 19.33 10.75 -4.47
C TYR A 94 20.37 9.91 -3.72
N ALA A 95 20.14 8.61 -3.69
CA ALA A 95 21.09 7.62 -3.17
C ALA A 95 20.93 6.30 -3.94
N LEU A 96 22.04 5.59 -4.10
CA LEU A 96 22.03 4.18 -4.50
C LEU A 96 22.06 3.31 -3.25
N GLN A 97 21.23 2.28 -3.23
CA GLN A 97 21.22 1.26 -2.20
C GLN A 97 20.93 -0.10 -2.82
N GLU A 98 21.82 -1.08 -2.62
CA GLU A 98 21.67 -2.43 -3.20
C GLU A 98 21.42 -2.39 -4.72
N GLY A 99 22.09 -1.46 -5.43
CA GLY A 99 21.94 -1.25 -6.87
C GLY A 99 20.68 -0.47 -7.29
N MET A 100 19.81 -0.09 -6.35
CA MET A 100 18.56 0.64 -6.62
C MET A 100 18.71 2.13 -6.36
N LEU A 101 18.19 2.96 -7.27
CA LEU A 101 18.16 4.42 -7.15
C LEU A 101 16.93 4.89 -6.36
N TYR A 102 17.13 5.74 -5.36
CA TYR A 102 16.05 6.35 -4.57
C TYR A 102 16.16 7.86 -4.59
N PHE A 103 15.00 8.54 -4.65
CA PHE A 103 14.89 10.00 -4.49
C PHE A 103 14.35 10.35 -3.10
N PHE A 104 14.58 11.58 -2.65
CA PHE A 104 14.18 12.03 -1.31
C PHE A 104 13.50 13.40 -1.34
N ALA A 105 12.43 13.53 -0.56
CA ALA A 105 11.68 14.79 -0.44
C ALA A 105 12.48 15.86 0.35
N SER A 106 13.41 15.44 1.20
CA SER A 106 14.27 16.32 2.00
C SER A 106 15.61 15.67 2.32
N ASP A 107 16.59 16.49 2.70
CA ASP A 107 17.90 16.01 3.13
C ASP A 107 17.80 15.16 4.39
N GLU A 108 16.86 15.47 5.28
CA GLU A 108 16.60 14.66 6.47
C GLU A 108 16.03 13.28 6.10
N CYS A 109 15.13 13.19 5.12
CA CYS A 109 14.65 11.89 4.62
C CYS A 109 15.81 11.05 4.07
N MET A 110 16.71 11.68 3.29
CA MET A 110 17.89 11.01 2.74
C MET A 110 18.84 10.54 3.83
N LYS A 111 19.11 11.39 4.83
CA LYS A 111 19.98 11.07 5.97
C LYS A 111 19.46 9.87 6.76
N LEU A 112 18.17 9.88 7.14
CA LEU A 112 17.54 8.78 7.88
C LEU A 112 17.53 7.48 7.06
N PHE A 113 17.22 7.57 5.77
CA PHE A 113 17.27 6.41 4.88
C PHE A 113 18.68 5.82 4.79
N ARG A 114 19.71 6.65 4.56
CA ARG A 114 21.12 6.17 4.47
C ARG A 114 21.61 5.54 5.78
N ALA A 115 21.11 5.99 6.93
CA ALA A 115 21.46 5.40 8.21
C ALA A 115 20.90 3.98 8.38
N GLN A 116 19.69 3.70 7.87
CA GLN A 116 19.02 2.39 8.02
C GLN A 116 18.22 2.03 6.76
N PRO A 117 18.86 1.79 5.60
CA PRO A 117 18.15 1.68 4.32
C PRO A 117 17.12 0.55 4.28
N ARG A 118 17.51 -0.64 4.75
CA ARG A 118 16.63 -1.82 4.80
C ARG A 118 15.38 -1.61 5.63
N ARG A 119 15.40 -0.67 6.59
CA ARG A 119 14.23 -0.31 7.39
C ARG A 119 13.14 0.35 6.55
N TYR A 120 13.47 0.94 5.41
CA TYR A 120 12.52 1.67 4.56
C TYR A 120 12.30 1.01 3.19
N MET A 121 13.01 -0.07 2.89
CA MET A 121 12.89 -0.79 1.62
C MET A 121 11.80 -1.85 1.77
N GLU A 122 10.68 -1.65 1.09
CA GLU A 122 9.56 -2.60 1.11
C GLU A 122 9.90 -3.75 0.16
N PRO A 123 9.92 -5.01 0.64
CA PRO A 123 10.17 -6.14 -0.24
C PRO A 123 8.99 -6.32 -1.21
N ALA A 124 9.28 -6.80 -2.41
CA ALA A 124 8.24 -7.33 -3.28
C ALA A 124 7.67 -8.60 -2.65
N ASP A 125 6.34 -8.75 -2.71
CA ASP A 125 5.71 -10.00 -2.32
C ASP A 125 6.07 -11.08 -3.34
N GLN A 126 6.40 -12.27 -2.83
CA GLN A 126 6.75 -13.42 -3.66
C GLN A 126 5.51 -14.30 -3.88
N ILE A 127 5.42 -14.92 -5.06
CA ILE A 127 4.43 -15.97 -5.31
C ILE A 127 4.78 -17.15 -4.39
N PRO A 128 3.89 -17.56 -3.47
CA PRO A 128 4.18 -18.67 -2.58
C PRO A 128 4.16 -19.99 -3.36
N ALA A 129 5.13 -20.85 -3.09
CA ALA A 129 5.16 -22.20 -3.64
C ALA A 129 4.34 -23.16 -2.75
N GLY A 130 3.64 -24.11 -3.37
CA GLY A 130 2.86 -25.11 -2.65
C GLY A 130 2.44 -26.28 -3.54
N THR A 131 1.98 -27.34 -2.88
CA THR A 131 1.44 -28.54 -3.51
C THR A 131 -0.04 -28.37 -3.87
N PRO A 132 -0.58 -29.16 -4.81
CA PRO A 132 -2.02 -29.19 -5.10
C PRO A 132 -2.87 -29.45 -3.86
N GLU A 133 -2.40 -30.29 -2.92
CA GLU A 133 -3.09 -30.61 -1.68
C GLU A 133 -3.16 -29.39 -0.74
N GLN A 134 -2.05 -28.64 -0.62
CA GLN A 134 -2.04 -27.37 0.13
C GLN A 134 -2.97 -26.35 -0.50
N GLN A 135 -3.04 -26.30 -1.83
CA GLN A 135 -3.93 -25.39 -2.54
C GLN A 135 -5.41 -25.76 -2.35
N ALA A 136 -5.75 -27.03 -2.50
CA ALA A 136 -7.12 -27.51 -2.24
C ALA A 136 -7.54 -27.23 -0.79
N ALA A 137 -6.66 -27.48 0.18
CA ALA A 137 -6.94 -27.19 1.58
C ALA A 137 -7.05 -25.68 1.87
N GLY A 138 -6.24 -24.85 1.21
CA GLY A 138 -6.30 -23.39 1.34
C GLY A 138 -7.59 -22.82 0.77
N LEU A 139 -8.01 -23.28 -0.41
CA LEU A 139 -9.30 -22.91 -1.00
C LEU A 139 -10.48 -23.36 -0.12
N ALA A 140 -10.44 -24.58 0.43
CA ALA A 140 -11.49 -25.05 1.34
C ALA A 140 -11.59 -24.21 2.62
N ALA A 141 -10.48 -23.67 3.13
CA ALA A 141 -10.50 -22.74 4.27
C ALA A 141 -11.10 -21.38 3.87
N LEU A 142 -10.78 -20.85 2.69
CA LEU A 142 -11.42 -19.64 2.16
C LEU A 142 -12.93 -19.84 1.96
N ASP A 143 -13.36 -20.97 1.43
CA ASP A 143 -14.79 -21.29 1.26
C ASP A 143 -15.54 -21.27 2.60
N ARG A 144 -14.95 -21.86 3.65
CA ARG A 144 -15.51 -21.79 5.00
C ARG A 144 -15.60 -20.36 5.51
N TRP A 145 -14.56 -19.55 5.28
CA TRP A 145 -14.59 -18.15 5.66
C TRP A 145 -15.67 -17.36 4.92
N ILE A 146 -15.81 -17.56 3.62
CA ILE A 146 -16.84 -16.89 2.83
C ILE A 146 -18.24 -17.34 3.28
N ALA A 147 -18.44 -18.63 3.57
CA ALA A 147 -19.70 -19.13 4.11
C ALA A 147 -20.05 -18.44 5.45
N TRP A 148 -19.07 -18.31 6.36
CA TRP A 148 -19.24 -17.59 7.61
C TRP A 148 -19.52 -16.10 7.40
N ALA A 149 -18.81 -15.45 6.48
CA ALA A 149 -18.94 -14.02 6.19
C ALA A 149 -20.36 -13.65 5.73
N GLY A 150 -21.03 -14.51 4.99
CA GLY A 150 -22.38 -14.25 4.47
C GLY A 150 -22.72 -15.06 3.21
N GLY A 151 -21.78 -15.87 2.73
CA GLY A 151 -21.94 -16.75 1.58
C GLY A 151 -21.50 -16.12 0.27
N LYS A 152 -21.28 -17.00 -0.70
CA LYS A 152 -20.86 -16.68 -2.08
C LYS A 152 -21.74 -15.62 -2.74
N ASP A 153 -23.06 -15.75 -2.59
CA ASP A 153 -23.99 -14.87 -3.29
C ASP A 153 -23.93 -13.44 -2.75
N ALA A 154 -23.77 -13.27 -1.43
CA ALA A 154 -23.60 -11.94 -0.83
C ALA A 154 -22.30 -11.26 -1.30
N VAL A 155 -21.19 -12.02 -1.33
CA VAL A 155 -19.89 -11.50 -1.82
C VAL A 155 -19.96 -11.11 -3.30
N LYS A 156 -20.65 -11.90 -4.14
CA LYS A 156 -20.82 -11.60 -5.57
C LYS A 156 -21.81 -10.49 -5.85
N ALA A 157 -22.84 -10.35 -5.02
CA ALA A 157 -23.87 -9.31 -5.15
C ALA A 157 -23.32 -7.92 -4.77
N ALA A 158 -22.32 -7.87 -3.89
CA ALA A 158 -21.65 -6.64 -3.48
C ALA A 158 -21.03 -5.89 -4.68
N LYS A 159 -21.70 -4.83 -5.13
CA LYS A 159 -21.20 -3.96 -6.20
C LYS A 159 -20.26 -2.91 -5.65
N VAL A 160 -20.62 -2.33 -4.51
CA VAL A 160 -19.77 -1.40 -3.77
C VAL A 160 -19.58 -1.92 -2.35
N PHE A 161 -18.32 -1.89 -1.93
CA PHE A 161 -17.94 -2.03 -0.53
C PHE A 161 -17.29 -0.72 -0.09
N THR A 162 -17.69 -0.23 1.08
CA THR A 162 -17.08 0.94 1.71
C THR A 162 -16.75 0.62 3.15
N GLN A 163 -15.54 0.96 3.57
CA GLN A 163 -15.08 0.90 4.95
C GLN A 163 -14.62 2.27 5.39
N VAL A 164 -15.15 2.77 6.50
CA VAL A 164 -14.81 4.10 7.04
C VAL A 164 -14.34 3.95 8.47
N SER A 165 -13.18 4.51 8.81
CA SER A 165 -12.70 4.57 10.20
C SER A 165 -12.13 5.94 10.52
N THR A 166 -12.33 6.40 11.75
CA THR A 166 -11.78 7.66 12.25
C THR A 166 -10.87 7.39 13.43
N ARG A 167 -9.68 8.00 13.42
CA ARG A 167 -8.73 7.92 14.53
C ARG A 167 -8.14 9.28 14.84
N ARG A 168 -7.81 9.50 16.11
CA ARG A 168 -7.04 10.66 16.53
C ARG A 168 -5.55 10.35 16.52
N VAL A 169 -4.73 11.26 16.01
CA VAL A 169 -3.27 11.19 16.07
C VAL A 169 -2.68 12.48 16.61
N LEU A 170 -1.53 12.37 17.26
CA LEU A 170 -0.68 13.50 17.58
C LEU A 170 0.40 13.63 16.51
N GLN A 171 0.63 14.84 16.05
CA GLN A 171 1.69 15.18 15.12
C GLN A 171 2.32 16.50 15.54
N GLY A 172 3.57 16.43 15.99
CA GLY A 172 4.20 17.57 16.66
C GLY A 172 3.38 17.95 17.90
N ALA A 173 3.02 19.23 17.99
CA ALA A 173 2.14 19.74 19.05
C ALA A 173 0.64 19.66 18.69
N ASP A 174 0.31 19.31 17.45
CA ASP A 174 -1.06 19.32 16.95
C ASP A 174 -1.73 17.94 17.07
N SER A 175 -3.05 17.96 17.22
CA SER A 175 -3.90 16.77 17.23
C SER A 175 -4.82 16.77 16.01
N TRP A 176 -4.99 15.61 15.39
CA TRP A 176 -5.73 15.44 14.14
C TRP A 176 -6.69 14.28 14.22
N ASP A 177 -7.93 14.49 13.79
CA ASP A 177 -8.87 13.41 13.49
C ASP A 177 -8.72 13.04 12.02
N ILE A 178 -8.26 11.82 11.76
CA ILE A 178 -8.09 11.26 10.42
C ILE A 178 -9.23 10.30 10.16
N THR A 179 -10.07 10.63 9.18
CA THR A 179 -11.08 9.72 8.64
C THR A 179 -10.57 9.10 7.34
N GLU A 180 -10.36 7.79 7.36
CA GLU A 180 -10.00 7.00 6.19
C GLU A 180 -11.24 6.28 5.66
N THR A 181 -11.50 6.45 4.36
CA THR A 181 -12.54 5.76 3.61
C THR A 181 -11.87 4.91 2.54
N LEU A 182 -12.08 3.60 2.59
CA LEU A 182 -11.70 2.65 1.54
C LEU A 182 -12.95 2.24 0.77
N GLU A 183 -12.89 2.24 -0.54
CA GLU A 183 -14.00 1.89 -1.41
C GLU A 183 -13.55 0.97 -2.54
N PHE A 184 -14.37 -0.03 -2.85
CA PHE A 184 -14.21 -0.94 -3.97
C PHE A 184 -15.50 -0.93 -4.79
N ALA A 185 -15.46 -0.37 -6.00
CA ALA A 185 -16.59 -0.30 -6.91
C ALA A 185 -16.36 -1.27 -8.09
N GLY A 186 -16.99 -2.44 -8.06
CA GLY A 186 -16.67 -3.50 -9.02
C GLY A 186 -15.21 -3.99 -8.88
N PRO A 187 -14.72 -4.84 -9.80
CA PRO A 187 -13.48 -5.59 -9.61
C PRO A 187 -12.19 -4.74 -9.66
N HIS A 188 -12.18 -3.66 -10.43
CA HIS A 188 -10.95 -2.93 -10.76
C HIS A 188 -11.01 -1.44 -10.43
N THR A 189 -12.06 -0.98 -9.76
CA THR A 189 -12.10 0.39 -9.24
C THR A 189 -11.94 0.38 -7.73
N MET A 190 -10.87 1.01 -7.29
CA MET A 190 -10.49 1.14 -5.89
C MET A 190 -10.27 2.62 -5.59
N ARG A 191 -10.90 3.09 -4.53
CA ARG A 191 -10.78 4.47 -4.10
C ARG A 191 -10.41 4.49 -2.63
N ARG A 192 -9.58 5.45 -2.28
CA ARG A 192 -9.25 5.77 -0.90
C ARG A 192 -9.33 7.27 -0.70
N VAL A 193 -9.96 7.69 0.39
CA VAL A 193 -10.00 9.08 0.81
C VAL A 193 -9.53 9.19 2.25
N ASP A 194 -8.53 10.04 2.49
CA ASP A 194 -8.09 10.41 3.83
C ASP A 194 -8.46 11.87 4.09
N VAL A 195 -9.30 12.12 5.09
CA VAL A 195 -9.66 13.46 5.55
C VAL A 195 -9.00 13.72 6.89
N TRP A 196 -8.13 14.73 6.95
CA TRP A 196 -7.40 15.16 8.13
C TRP A 196 -8.06 16.42 8.67
N GLN A 197 -8.61 16.33 9.87
CA GLN A 197 -9.28 17.44 10.55
C GLN A 197 -8.46 17.86 11.77
N LYS A 198 -8.00 19.12 11.80
CA LYS A 198 -7.23 19.62 12.94
C LYS A 198 -8.16 19.80 14.13
N VAL A 199 -7.85 19.17 15.26
CA VAL A 199 -8.63 19.31 16.50
C VAL A 199 -8.45 20.74 17.03
N GLY A 200 -9.57 21.48 17.13
CA GLY A 200 -9.55 22.90 17.49
C GLY A 200 -9.10 23.84 16.37
N GLY A 201 -8.88 23.33 15.16
CA GLY A 201 -8.59 24.13 13.98
C GLY A 201 -9.86 24.62 13.26
N THR A 202 -9.63 25.26 12.12
CA THR A 202 -10.65 25.74 11.19
C THR A 202 -10.70 24.86 9.94
N PRO A 203 -11.74 24.95 9.10
CA PRO A 203 -11.78 24.20 7.83
C PRO A 203 -10.59 24.46 6.90
N LYS A 204 -9.88 25.60 7.04
CA LYS A 204 -8.68 25.91 6.26
C LYS A 204 -7.45 25.09 6.67
N ASP A 205 -7.48 24.54 7.89
CA ASP A 205 -6.43 23.69 8.44
C ASP A 205 -6.63 22.23 8.02
N ASN A 206 -7.76 21.88 7.40
CA ASN A 206 -8.08 20.51 7.03
C ASN A 206 -7.45 20.14 5.70
N TYR A 207 -7.01 18.89 5.60
CA TYR A 207 -6.46 18.32 4.37
C TYR A 207 -7.30 17.13 3.93
N GLN A 208 -7.35 16.92 2.62
CA GLN A 208 -7.94 15.74 2.02
C GLN A 208 -7.00 15.24 0.96
N TYR A 209 -6.87 13.92 0.88
CA TYR A 209 -6.21 13.25 -0.21
C TYR A 209 -7.08 12.13 -0.69
N GLU A 210 -7.20 12.03 -2.00
CA GLU A 210 -7.93 10.97 -2.66
C GLU A 210 -6.98 10.22 -3.57
N THR A 211 -6.96 8.90 -3.47
CA THR A 211 -6.35 8.03 -4.47
C THR A 211 -7.44 7.24 -5.16
N LEU A 212 -7.47 7.31 -6.48
CA LEU A 212 -8.42 6.58 -7.32
C LEU A 212 -7.63 5.76 -8.33
N VAL A 213 -7.92 4.47 -8.38
CA VAL A 213 -7.47 3.56 -9.43
C VAL A 213 -8.69 2.93 -10.09
N THR A 214 -8.73 2.98 -11.41
CA THR A 214 -9.68 2.30 -12.30
C THR A 214 -8.87 1.50 -13.34
N PRO A 215 -9.50 0.74 -14.24
CA PRO A 215 -8.80 0.16 -15.39
C PRO A 215 -7.99 1.20 -16.19
N ASP A 216 -8.59 2.37 -16.42
CA ASP A 216 -8.09 3.39 -17.35
C ASP A 216 -7.26 4.49 -16.70
N THR A 217 -7.37 4.67 -15.38
CA THR A 217 -6.68 5.76 -14.69
C THR A 217 -6.20 5.37 -13.30
N ALA A 218 -5.09 5.99 -12.88
CA ALA A 218 -4.59 5.92 -11.53
C ALA A 218 -4.10 7.32 -11.15
N VAL A 219 -4.72 7.93 -10.14
CA VAL A 219 -4.44 9.31 -9.75
C VAL A 219 -4.47 9.51 -8.24
N ILE A 220 -3.72 10.51 -7.78
CA ILE A 220 -3.84 11.09 -6.45
C ILE A 220 -4.24 12.56 -6.55
N THR A 221 -5.28 12.95 -5.82
CA THR A 221 -5.80 14.33 -5.77
C THR A 221 -5.62 14.89 -4.36
N SER A 222 -4.94 16.03 -4.25
CA SER A 222 -4.75 16.73 -2.96
C SER A 222 -5.86 17.76 -2.70
N SER A 223 -5.91 18.29 -1.46
CA SER A 223 -6.94 19.23 -0.99
C SER A 223 -7.09 20.51 -1.83
N ASN A 224 -6.02 20.93 -2.51
CA ASN A 224 -6.04 22.06 -3.43
C ASN A 224 -6.57 21.72 -4.84
N GLY A 225 -7.10 20.49 -5.04
CA GLY A 225 -7.61 20.00 -6.32
C GLY A 225 -6.53 19.53 -7.30
N ARG A 226 -5.24 19.61 -6.95
CA ARG A 226 -4.17 19.15 -7.83
C ARG A 226 -4.22 17.63 -7.96
N THR A 227 -4.42 17.16 -9.18
CA THR A 227 -4.41 15.73 -9.54
C THR A 227 -3.05 15.37 -10.12
N THR A 228 -2.45 14.28 -9.65
CA THR A 228 -1.19 13.73 -10.17
C THR A 228 -1.40 12.28 -10.57
N ALA A 229 -0.95 11.90 -11.77
CA ALA A 229 -1.01 10.51 -12.21
C ALA A 229 -0.10 9.62 -11.32
N LEU A 230 -0.61 8.45 -10.94
CA LEU A 230 0.17 7.37 -10.36
C LEU A 230 0.79 6.58 -11.51
N VAL A 231 2.09 6.71 -11.65
CA VAL A 231 2.89 5.86 -12.55
C VAL A 231 2.85 4.41 -12.07
N ASP A 232 3.14 3.47 -12.96
CA ASP A 232 2.88 2.04 -12.79
C ASP A 232 3.36 1.48 -11.44
N SER A 233 4.61 1.69 -11.05
CA SER A 233 5.11 1.20 -9.75
C SER A 233 4.36 1.75 -8.54
N ARG A 234 3.84 2.99 -8.62
CA ARG A 234 3.00 3.58 -7.56
C ARG A 234 1.57 3.05 -7.62
N ARG A 235 1.00 2.87 -8.82
CA ARG A 235 -0.30 2.20 -9.00
C ARG A 235 -0.28 0.81 -8.36
N THR A 236 0.72 -0.01 -8.68
CA THR A 236 0.89 -1.36 -8.12
C THR A 236 0.98 -1.35 -6.60
N ALA A 237 1.66 -0.36 -6.00
CA ALA A 237 1.70 -0.25 -4.54
C ALA A 237 0.34 0.08 -3.92
N PHE A 238 -0.49 0.88 -4.61
CA PHE A 238 -1.84 1.20 -4.14
C PHE A 238 -2.76 -0.02 -4.27
N GLU A 239 -2.74 -0.67 -5.43
CA GLU A 239 -3.46 -1.93 -5.65
C GLU A 239 -3.04 -2.97 -4.61
N ARG A 240 -1.74 -3.06 -4.25
CA ARG A 240 -1.26 -3.93 -3.17
C ARG A 240 -1.89 -3.64 -1.81
N LEU A 241 -1.96 -2.37 -1.42
CA LEU A 241 -2.60 -1.97 -0.17
C LEU A 241 -4.09 -2.37 -0.16
N MET A 242 -4.78 -2.15 -1.28
CA MET A 242 -6.21 -2.40 -1.41
C MET A 242 -6.52 -3.90 -1.52
N ASN A 243 -5.71 -4.67 -2.22
CA ASN A 243 -5.88 -6.10 -2.41
C ASN A 243 -5.65 -6.92 -1.13
N ARG A 244 -4.97 -6.36 -0.13
CA ARG A 244 -4.84 -6.96 1.21
C ARG A 244 -6.11 -6.82 2.05
N GLN A 245 -7.13 -6.07 1.61
CA GLN A 245 -8.36 -5.95 2.36
C GLN A 245 -9.14 -7.28 2.34
N PRO A 246 -9.75 -7.71 3.47
CA PRO A 246 -10.50 -8.97 3.54
C PRO A 246 -11.56 -9.12 2.44
N TYR A 247 -12.27 -8.04 2.11
CA TYR A 247 -13.25 -8.03 1.03
C TYR A 247 -12.63 -8.31 -0.35
N ALA A 248 -11.45 -7.74 -0.63
CA ALA A 248 -10.77 -7.93 -1.91
C ALA A 248 -10.34 -9.40 -2.10
N ILE A 249 -9.83 -10.03 -1.04
CA ILE A 249 -9.44 -11.46 -1.05
C ILE A 249 -10.66 -12.35 -1.32
N MET A 250 -11.77 -12.14 -0.60
CA MET A 250 -12.99 -12.92 -0.83
C MET A 250 -13.53 -12.75 -2.25
N ARG A 251 -13.45 -11.54 -2.82
CA ARG A 251 -13.87 -11.33 -4.21
C ARG A 251 -12.92 -11.95 -5.23
N ALA A 252 -11.61 -11.91 -4.99
CA ALA A 252 -10.62 -12.54 -5.86
C ALA A 252 -10.89 -14.04 -6.05
N HIS A 253 -11.43 -14.72 -5.02
CA HIS A 253 -11.80 -16.13 -5.10
C HIS A 253 -12.89 -16.44 -6.16
N TYR A 254 -13.70 -15.44 -6.54
CA TYR A 254 -14.72 -15.57 -7.58
C TYR A 254 -14.35 -14.92 -8.91
N ARG A 255 -13.07 -14.55 -9.08
CA ARG A 255 -12.52 -13.88 -10.27
C ARG A 255 -11.32 -14.68 -10.81
N PRO A 256 -11.53 -15.62 -11.75
CA PRO A 256 -10.43 -16.39 -12.31
C PRO A 256 -9.28 -15.53 -12.84
N GLU A 257 -9.59 -14.37 -13.41
CA GLU A 257 -8.63 -13.39 -13.95
C GLU A 257 -7.73 -12.77 -12.88
N ALA A 258 -8.12 -12.81 -11.60
CA ALA A 258 -7.28 -12.32 -10.50
C ALA A 258 -6.07 -13.23 -10.23
N GLY A 259 -6.11 -14.48 -10.69
CA GLY A 259 -5.04 -15.45 -10.46
C GLY A 259 -4.84 -15.79 -8.98
N LEU A 260 -5.95 -15.90 -8.22
CA LEU A 260 -5.87 -16.23 -6.80
C LEU A 260 -5.25 -17.61 -6.55
N LEU A 261 -4.17 -17.61 -5.79
CA LEU A 261 -3.61 -18.76 -5.11
C LEU A 261 -3.99 -18.66 -3.63
N ALA A 262 -4.34 -19.79 -3.02
CA ALA A 262 -4.59 -19.90 -1.60
C ALA A 262 -4.00 -21.22 -1.12
N LEU A 263 -2.98 -21.17 -0.27
CA LEU A 263 -2.25 -22.34 0.19
C LEU A 263 -2.38 -22.46 1.71
N LYS A 264 -2.80 -23.61 2.21
CA LYS A 264 -2.69 -23.92 3.63
C LYS A 264 -1.23 -24.24 3.99
N THR A 265 -0.63 -23.40 4.82
CA THR A 265 0.77 -23.50 5.23
C THR A 265 0.94 -24.15 6.60
N GLY A 266 -0.13 -24.24 7.39
CA GLY A 266 -0.10 -24.90 8.69
C GLY A 266 -1.41 -24.82 9.46
N GLU A 267 -1.34 -25.15 10.74
CA GLU A 267 -2.43 -25.01 11.71
C GLU A 267 -1.85 -24.56 13.05
N GLY A 268 -2.66 -23.94 13.89
CA GLY A 268 -2.27 -23.59 15.25
C GLY A 268 -3.42 -22.97 16.03
N THR A 269 -3.11 -22.40 17.19
CA THR A 269 -4.09 -21.75 18.06
C THR A 269 -3.75 -20.26 18.19
N LEU A 270 -4.74 -19.41 18.04
CA LEU A 270 -4.65 -17.97 18.31
C LEU A 270 -5.76 -17.60 19.30
N GLY A 271 -5.38 -17.30 20.54
CA GLY A 271 -6.35 -17.12 21.64
C GLY A 271 -7.13 -18.40 21.90
N ASP A 272 -8.45 -18.35 21.74
CA ASP A 272 -9.37 -19.48 21.88
C ASP A 272 -9.64 -20.23 20.56
N ALA A 273 -9.24 -19.67 19.41
CA ALA A 273 -9.54 -20.23 18.10
C ALA A 273 -8.46 -21.19 17.62
N ARG A 274 -8.87 -22.36 17.12
CA ARG A 274 -7.99 -23.27 16.37
C ARG A 274 -8.07 -22.92 14.89
N CYS A 275 -6.96 -22.48 14.31
CA CYS A 275 -6.93 -21.90 12.97
C CYS A 275 -6.20 -22.79 11.95
N ASP A 276 -6.67 -22.73 10.71
CA ASP A 276 -5.85 -23.01 9.54
C ASP A 276 -5.06 -21.73 9.18
N TYR A 277 -3.76 -21.86 8.95
CA TYR A 277 -2.91 -20.77 8.45
C TYR A 277 -2.82 -20.85 6.94
N ILE A 278 -3.25 -19.78 6.27
CA ILE A 278 -3.35 -19.70 4.82
C ILE A 278 -2.46 -18.56 4.33
N VAL A 279 -1.72 -18.77 3.25
CA VAL A 279 -1.18 -17.66 2.45
C VAL A 279 -1.99 -17.54 1.17
N THR A 280 -2.48 -16.35 0.89
CA THR A 280 -3.11 -16.01 -0.39
C THR A 280 -2.15 -15.20 -1.24
N TRP A 281 -2.19 -15.40 -2.55
CA TRP A 281 -1.50 -14.55 -3.51
C TRP A 281 -2.40 -14.22 -4.69
N PHE A 282 -2.54 -12.95 -5.04
CA PHE A 282 -3.19 -12.52 -6.28
C PHE A 282 -2.72 -11.12 -6.67
N GLU A 283 -2.63 -10.86 -7.98
CA GLU A 283 -2.19 -9.56 -8.53
C GLU A 283 -0.89 -9.02 -7.89
N GLY A 284 0.06 -9.92 -7.56
CA GLY A 284 1.35 -9.54 -6.96
C GLY A 284 1.34 -9.36 -5.43
N ASN A 285 0.28 -9.78 -4.73
CA ASN A 285 0.08 -9.47 -3.31
C ASN A 285 -0.03 -10.71 -2.46
N ALA A 286 0.91 -10.92 -1.54
CA ALA A 286 0.86 -11.98 -0.56
C ALA A 286 0.20 -11.50 0.72
N THR A 287 -0.73 -12.30 1.25
CA THR A 287 -1.41 -12.03 2.53
C THR A 287 -1.52 -13.33 3.33
N TYR A 288 -1.20 -13.27 4.61
CA TYR A 288 -1.30 -14.38 5.54
C TYR A 288 -2.61 -14.27 6.32
N LEU A 289 -3.36 -15.36 6.43
CA LEU A 289 -4.65 -15.42 7.10
C LEU A 289 -4.62 -16.52 8.15
N ALA A 290 -5.27 -16.27 9.28
CA ALA A 290 -5.66 -17.31 10.21
C ALA A 290 -7.18 -17.43 10.20
N ILE A 291 -7.69 -18.58 9.76
CA ILE A 291 -9.13 -18.84 9.65
C ILE A 291 -9.50 -19.92 10.66
N ASP A 292 -10.44 -19.60 11.54
CA ASP A 292 -10.97 -20.54 12.53
C ASP A 292 -11.55 -21.79 11.85
N LYS A 293 -11.10 -22.96 12.27
CA LYS A 293 -11.49 -24.25 11.71
C LYS A 293 -12.93 -24.61 12.01
N GLU A 294 -13.44 -24.20 13.17
CA GLU A 294 -14.79 -24.55 13.60
C GLU A 294 -15.82 -23.64 12.93
N THR A 295 -15.58 -22.33 12.98
CA THR A 295 -16.58 -21.35 12.54
C THR A 295 -16.35 -20.82 11.12
N GLY A 296 -15.12 -20.83 10.62
CA GLY A 296 -14.72 -20.10 9.41
C GLY A 296 -14.40 -18.62 9.66
N ARG A 297 -14.50 -18.11 10.88
CA ARG A 297 -14.17 -16.72 11.21
C ARG A 297 -12.73 -16.38 10.84
N LEU A 298 -12.51 -15.23 10.18
CA LEU A 298 -11.17 -14.67 9.99
C LEU A 298 -10.66 -14.10 11.31
N VAL A 299 -9.64 -14.71 11.90
CA VAL A 299 -9.11 -14.35 13.22
C VAL A 299 -7.97 -13.33 13.11
N GLN A 300 -7.08 -13.53 12.14
CA GLN A 300 -5.90 -12.68 11.96
C GLN A 300 -5.58 -12.52 10.47
N ILE A 301 -5.05 -11.35 10.11
CA ILE A 301 -4.41 -11.09 8.82
C ILE A 301 -2.98 -10.60 9.06
N GLY A 302 -2.05 -10.96 8.18
CA GLY A 302 -0.67 -10.50 8.23
C GLY A 302 -0.09 -10.23 6.85
N HIS A 303 0.83 -9.27 6.78
CA HIS A 303 1.56 -8.92 5.56
C HIS A 303 2.72 -7.96 5.91
N PRO A 304 3.76 -7.83 5.07
CA PRO A 304 4.69 -6.73 5.19
C PRO A 304 3.98 -5.41 4.90
N GLY A 305 4.29 -4.36 5.66
CA GLY A 305 3.72 -3.04 5.45
C GLY A 305 4.50 -1.99 6.20
N ARG A 306 4.24 -0.71 5.89
CA ARG A 306 4.87 0.36 6.66
C ARG A 306 4.04 0.79 7.85
N VAL A 307 4.73 1.35 8.83
CA VAL A 307 4.17 1.88 10.07
C VAL A 307 4.44 3.39 10.20
N ASP A 308 4.12 3.95 11.37
CA ASP A 308 4.01 5.38 11.63
C ASP A 308 5.26 6.21 11.32
N ASP A 309 6.44 5.63 11.46
CA ASP A 309 7.73 6.28 11.15
C ASP A 309 8.20 6.04 9.70
N ALA A 310 7.29 5.52 8.86
CA ALA A 310 7.48 5.02 7.50
C ALA A 310 8.39 3.79 7.37
N SER A 311 8.84 3.19 8.48
CA SER A 311 9.59 1.93 8.41
C SER A 311 8.71 0.77 7.99
N VAL A 312 9.31 -0.23 7.33
CA VAL A 312 8.68 -1.47 6.91
C VAL A 312 8.81 -2.48 8.05
N ALA A 313 7.71 -3.13 8.39
CA ALA A 313 7.63 -4.18 9.39
C ALA A 313 6.74 -5.32 8.88
N SER A 314 6.89 -6.50 9.48
CA SER A 314 5.86 -7.53 9.37
C SER A 314 4.69 -7.14 10.25
N LEU A 315 3.51 -6.93 9.66
CA LEU A 315 2.30 -6.56 10.38
C LEU A 315 1.46 -7.81 10.63
N THR A 316 0.95 -7.94 11.83
CA THR A 316 -0.14 -8.86 12.18
C THR A 316 -1.28 -8.05 12.74
N MET A 317 -2.50 -8.38 12.32
CA MET A 317 -3.70 -7.67 12.71
C MET A 317 -4.72 -8.70 13.20
N ASP A 318 -5.00 -8.68 14.49
CA ASP A 318 -5.98 -9.55 15.16
C ASP A 318 -7.36 -8.91 15.14
N ALA A 319 -8.34 -9.61 14.58
CA ALA A 319 -9.70 -9.11 14.49
C ALA A 319 -10.38 -9.19 15.86
N VAL A 320 -10.75 -8.03 16.41
CA VAL A 320 -11.38 -7.92 17.74
C VAL A 320 -12.84 -7.48 17.69
N ALA A 321 -13.32 -7.06 16.53
CA ALA A 321 -14.73 -6.78 16.29
C ALA A 321 -15.07 -7.06 14.81
N TYR A 322 -16.34 -7.39 14.55
CA TYR A 322 -16.85 -7.74 13.23
C TYR A 322 -18.15 -7.00 12.96
N ALA A 323 -18.44 -6.74 11.69
CA ALA A 323 -19.74 -6.23 11.27
C ALA A 323 -20.83 -7.31 11.36
N GLY A 324 -22.09 -6.93 11.14
CA GLY A 324 -23.18 -7.89 10.99
C GLY A 324 -23.17 -8.62 9.64
N PRO A 325 -24.06 -9.62 9.45
CA PRO A 325 -24.17 -10.36 8.18
C PRO A 325 -24.49 -9.48 6.96
N GLU A 326 -25.20 -8.37 7.15
CA GLU A 326 -25.49 -7.36 6.11
C GLU A 326 -24.22 -6.69 5.55
N ALA A 327 -23.12 -6.75 6.31
CA ALA A 327 -21.82 -6.20 5.98
C ALA A 327 -20.74 -7.32 5.89
N LEU A 328 -21.17 -8.52 5.50
CA LEU A 328 -20.31 -9.69 5.26
C LEU A 328 -19.50 -10.14 6.48
N ARG A 329 -19.97 -9.84 7.71
CA ARG A 329 -19.27 -10.11 8.98
C ARG A 329 -17.77 -9.76 8.93
N LEU A 330 -17.41 -8.74 8.16
CA LEU A 330 -16.00 -8.38 7.98
C LEU A 330 -15.45 -7.72 9.24
N PRO A 331 -14.15 -7.89 9.54
CA PRO A 331 -13.55 -7.27 10.72
C PRO A 331 -13.67 -5.74 10.68
N THR A 332 -14.22 -5.16 11.75
CA THR A 332 -14.39 -3.72 11.92
C THR A 332 -13.34 -3.12 12.83
N GLN A 333 -12.64 -3.92 13.63
CA GLN A 333 -11.58 -3.44 14.50
C GLN A 333 -10.45 -4.45 14.59
N TRP A 334 -9.23 -3.92 14.66
CA TRP A 334 -8.00 -4.70 14.68
C TRP A 334 -7.12 -4.31 15.86
N VAL A 335 -6.43 -5.27 16.47
CA VAL A 335 -5.22 -5.04 17.26
C VAL A 335 -4.03 -5.30 16.34
N VAL A 336 -3.13 -4.33 16.22
CA VAL A 336 -2.03 -4.37 15.24
C VAL A 336 -0.69 -4.51 15.95
N SER A 337 0.04 -5.58 15.66
CA SER A 337 1.39 -5.81 16.16
C SER A 337 2.42 -5.75 15.04
N ARG A 338 3.66 -5.41 15.39
CA ARG A 338 4.79 -5.27 14.45
C ARG A 338 5.84 -6.31 14.78
N ASN A 339 6.43 -6.97 13.79
CA ASN A 339 7.55 -7.90 13.97
C ASN A 339 7.34 -8.93 15.10
N ALA A 340 6.12 -9.46 15.23
CA ALA A 340 5.71 -10.40 16.29
C ALA A 340 5.82 -9.85 17.74
N GLU A 341 5.73 -8.53 17.92
CA GLU A 341 5.52 -7.90 19.22
C GLU A 341 4.29 -8.47 19.93
N LYS A 342 4.40 -8.68 21.25
CA LYS A 342 3.32 -9.24 22.07
C LYS A 342 2.16 -8.26 22.26
N ASP A 343 2.48 -6.98 22.40
CA ASP A 343 1.51 -5.94 22.69
C ASP A 343 1.19 -5.17 21.41
N GLY A 344 0.00 -5.41 20.85
CA GLY A 344 -0.49 -4.69 19.68
C GLY A 344 -1.24 -3.41 20.05
N ILE A 345 -1.35 -2.50 19.08
CA ILE A 345 -2.11 -1.26 19.21
C ILE A 345 -3.52 -1.49 18.69
N LYS A 346 -4.52 -1.30 19.57
CA LYS A 346 -5.93 -1.36 19.17
C LYS A 346 -6.28 -0.18 18.27
N GLY A 347 -6.65 -0.48 17.02
CA GLY A 347 -7.04 0.51 16.02
C GLY A 347 -8.46 1.05 16.22
N PRO A 348 -8.87 2.04 15.40
CA PRO A 348 -10.24 2.54 15.42
C PRO A 348 -11.23 1.46 14.98
N VAL A 349 -12.48 1.62 15.44
CA VAL A 349 -13.61 0.86 14.89
C VAL A 349 -13.97 1.46 13.53
N ALA A 350 -14.15 0.59 12.55
CA ALA A 350 -14.61 0.94 11.21
C ALA A 350 -16.10 0.63 11.08
N SER A 351 -16.82 1.47 10.34
CA SER A 351 -18.13 1.12 9.79
C SER A 351 -17.95 0.52 8.40
N ILE A 352 -18.74 -0.51 8.09
CA ILE A 352 -18.71 -1.19 6.79
C ILE A 352 -20.09 -1.08 6.17
N LYS A 353 -20.13 -0.76 4.88
CA LYS A 353 -21.35 -0.77 4.07
C LYS A 353 -21.09 -1.59 2.82
N VAL A 354 -22.07 -2.43 2.49
CA VAL A 354 -22.13 -3.16 1.23
C VAL A 354 -23.41 -2.71 0.53
N GLY A 355 -23.30 -2.25 -0.71
CA GLY A 355 -24.42 -1.60 -1.38
C GLY A 355 -24.45 -1.81 -2.89
N PRO A 356 -25.59 -1.42 -3.52
CA PRO A 356 -25.62 -1.18 -4.95
C PRO A 356 -24.63 -0.06 -5.33
N PRO A 357 -24.26 0.10 -6.61
CA PRO A 357 -23.35 1.15 -7.04
C PRO A 357 -23.73 2.52 -6.46
N ALA A 358 -22.74 3.28 -5.99
CA ALA A 358 -22.89 4.71 -5.81
C ALA A 358 -23.24 5.31 -7.18
N ALA A 359 -24.20 6.25 -7.22
CA ALA A 359 -24.44 7.01 -8.44
C ALA A 359 -23.15 7.77 -8.80
N PRO A 360 -22.76 7.80 -10.09
CA PRO A 360 -21.50 8.37 -10.56
C PRO A 360 -21.32 9.84 -10.20
#